data_AF-A0A2N9Y2S4-F1
#
_entry.id   AF-A0A2N9Y2S4-F1
#
_cell.length_a   1.000
_cell.length_b   1.000
_cell.length_c   1.000
_cell.angle_alpha   90.00
_cell.angle_beta   90.00
_cell.angle_gamma   90.00
#
_symmetry.space_group_name_H-M   'P 1'
#
loop_
_entity.id
_entity.type
_entity.pdbx_description
1 polymer ?
#
loop_
_entity_poly.entity_id
_entity_poly.type
_entity_poly.pdbx_seq_one_letter_code
_entity_poly.pdbx_strand_id
1 'polypeptide(L)'
;MTAFRKVHQFDVFGIHTPVLYAIAVYLADASHYEKLGYFFQQKCNFMLAGLRYSRFEVYVTQGIYFRVLNYGDVGTAPENEFVRKLVITHRVTMVLLAAFYHDGFSQ
;
A
#
# COMPACT_ATOMS: atom_id res chain seq x y z
N MET A 1 -22.59 8.35 14.25
CA MET A 1 -23.19 7.18 13.55
C MET A 1 -24.46 7.54 12.77
N THR A 2 -25.47 8.19 13.37
CA THR A 2 -26.76 8.49 12.70
C THR A 2 -26.63 9.34 11.42
N ALA A 3 -25.82 10.40 11.44
CA ALA A 3 -25.60 11.23 10.25
C ALA A 3 -24.96 10.45 9.09
N PHE A 4 -23.97 9.58 9.37
CA PHE A 4 -23.33 8.75 8.35
C PHE A 4 -24.30 7.75 7.70
N ARG A 5 -25.21 7.15 8.48
CA ARG A 5 -26.24 6.26 7.93
C ARG A 5 -27.22 7.02 7.03
N LYS A 6 -27.58 8.26 7.39
CA LYS A 6 -28.42 9.12 6.53
C LYS A 6 -27.72 9.39 5.20
N VAL A 7 -26.43 9.73 5.21
CA VAL A 7 -25.65 9.91 3.98
C VAL A 7 -25.63 8.62 3.16
N HIS A 8 -25.24 7.50 3.75
CA HIS A 8 -25.14 6.20 3.08
C HIS A 8 -26.46 5.76 2.42
N GLN A 9 -27.60 6.00 3.09
CA GLN A 9 -28.93 5.69 2.57
C GLN A 9 -29.22 6.38 1.23
N PHE A 10 -28.75 7.63 1.06
CA PHE A 10 -28.94 8.41 -0.17
C PHE A 10 -27.79 8.30 -1.16
N ASP A 11 -26.60 7.92 -0.70
CA ASP A 11 -25.41 7.73 -1.54
C ASP A 11 -25.50 6.40 -2.32
N VAL A 12 -25.75 5.29 -1.61
CA VAL A 12 -25.82 3.95 -2.24
C VAL A 12 -26.95 3.06 -1.70
N PHE A 13 -27.70 3.50 -0.69
CA PHE A 13 -28.79 2.75 -0.01
C PHE A 13 -28.36 1.49 0.76
N GLY A 14 -27.66 0.58 0.09
CA GLY A 14 -27.09 -0.64 0.64
C GLY A 14 -25.94 -1.14 -0.22
N ILE A 15 -25.22 -2.16 0.28
CA ILE A 15 -24.10 -2.78 -0.45
C ILE A 15 -24.46 -4.18 -0.92
N HIS A 16 -23.60 -4.79 -1.73
CA HIS A 16 -23.85 -6.07 -2.40
C HIS A 16 -24.19 -7.21 -1.42
N THR A 17 -25.47 -7.54 -1.31
CA THR A 17 -26.03 -8.47 -0.31
C THR A 17 -25.34 -9.84 -0.28
N PRO A 18 -25.10 -10.54 -1.41
CA PRO A 18 -24.42 -11.84 -1.37
C PRO A 18 -23.00 -11.76 -0.79
N VAL A 19 -22.27 -10.67 -1.06
CA VAL A 19 -20.91 -10.47 -0.52
C VAL A 19 -20.95 -10.22 0.99
N LEU A 20 -21.97 -9.51 1.49
CA LEU A 20 -22.16 -9.37 2.93
C LEU A 20 -22.33 -10.72 3.63
N TYR A 21 -23.14 -11.63 3.06
CA TYR A 21 -23.28 -12.99 3.60
C TYR A 21 -21.95 -13.75 3.56
N ALA A 22 -21.21 -13.65 2.45
CA ALA A 22 -19.90 -14.30 2.32
C ALA A 22 -18.88 -13.76 3.35
N ILE A 23 -18.83 -12.43 3.55
CA ILE A 23 -17.96 -11.79 4.55
C ILE A 23 -18.37 -12.23 5.96
N ALA A 24 -19.67 -12.31 6.28
CA ALA A 24 -20.12 -12.76 7.59
C ALA A 24 -19.69 -14.21 7.89
N VAL A 25 -19.78 -15.11 6.91
CA VAL A 25 -19.27 -16.48 7.03
C VAL A 25 -17.75 -16.50 7.17
N TYR A 26 -17.02 -15.71 6.37
CA TYR A 26 -15.57 -15.64 6.43
C TYR A 26 -15.06 -15.12 7.78
N LEU A 27 -15.69 -14.08 8.34
CA LEU A 27 -15.29 -13.49 9.63
C LEU A 27 -15.65 -14.35 10.85
N ALA A 28 -16.47 -15.38 10.68
CA ALA A 28 -16.81 -16.30 11.78
C ALA A 28 -15.59 -17.12 12.26
N ASP A 29 -14.56 -17.26 11.42
CA ASP A 29 -13.27 -17.85 11.78
C ASP A 29 -12.20 -16.77 11.91
N ALA A 30 -11.78 -16.50 13.15
CA ALA A 30 -10.77 -15.49 13.46
C ALA A 30 -9.38 -15.82 12.89
N SER A 31 -9.10 -17.11 12.66
CA SER A 31 -7.79 -17.56 12.17
C SER A 31 -7.44 -16.99 10.78
N HIS A 32 -8.45 -16.56 10.02
CA HIS A 32 -8.31 -15.88 8.74
C HIS A 32 -7.54 -14.55 8.83
N TYR A 33 -7.70 -13.79 9.91
CA TYR A 33 -7.09 -12.46 10.05
C TYR A 33 -6.02 -12.37 11.13
N GLU A 34 -6.07 -13.21 12.17
CA GLU A 34 -5.06 -13.19 13.25
C GLU A 34 -3.63 -13.46 12.75
N LYS A 35 -3.49 -14.23 11.66
CA LYS A 35 -2.18 -14.58 11.08
C LYS A 35 -1.70 -13.59 10.02
N LEU A 36 -2.50 -12.59 9.63
CA LEU A 36 -2.15 -11.65 8.57
C LEU A 36 -0.90 -10.84 8.90
N GLY A 37 -0.74 -10.44 10.17
CA GLY A 37 0.44 -9.70 10.63
C GLY A 37 1.74 -10.48 10.35
N TYR A 38 1.79 -11.74 10.75
CA TYR A 38 2.95 -12.61 10.48
C TYR A 38 3.16 -12.84 8.97
N PHE A 39 2.09 -13.12 8.24
CA PHE A 39 2.13 -13.34 6.79
C PHE A 39 2.73 -12.16 6.03
N PHE A 40 2.30 -10.92 6.32
CA PHE A 40 2.86 -9.74 5.69
C PHE A 40 4.24 -9.39 6.20
N GLN A 41 4.53 -9.61 7.49
CA GLN A 41 5.86 -9.36 8.04
C GLN A 41 6.93 -10.20 7.33
N GLN A 42 6.65 -11.46 6.99
CA GLN A 42 7.56 -12.29 6.20
C GLN A 42 7.87 -11.68 4.83
N LYS A 43 6.84 -11.18 4.12
CA LYS A 43 7.02 -10.51 2.81
C LYS A 43 7.82 -9.23 2.94
N CYS A 44 7.56 -8.45 3.98
CA CYS A 44 8.34 -7.25 4.27
C CYS A 44 9.81 -7.58 4.56
N ASN A 45 10.07 -8.60 5.37
CA ASN A 45 11.43 -9.05 5.68
C ASN A 45 12.16 -9.51 4.40
N PHE A 46 11.47 -10.24 3.53
CA PHE A 46 12.00 -10.67 2.24
C PHE A 46 12.40 -9.48 1.36
N MET A 47 11.52 -8.47 1.25
CA MET A 47 11.81 -7.26 0.49
C MET A 47 13.01 -6.48 1.06
N LEU A 48 13.07 -6.31 2.39
CA LEU A 48 14.18 -5.63 3.07
C LEU A 48 15.51 -6.35 2.86
N ALA A 49 15.52 -7.68 2.93
CA ALA A 49 16.70 -8.48 2.65
C ALA A 49 17.17 -8.30 1.19
N GLY A 50 16.24 -8.24 0.23
CA GLY A 50 16.55 -7.99 -1.19
C GLY A 50 17.11 -6.60 -1.46
N LEU A 51 16.70 -5.59 -0.69
CA LEU A 51 17.17 -4.21 -0.83
C LEU A 51 18.48 -3.92 -0.07
N ARG A 52 18.98 -4.86 0.75
CA ARG A 52 20.14 -4.66 1.62
C ARG A 52 21.40 -4.15 0.92
N TYR A 53 21.61 -4.55 -0.33
CA TYR A 53 22.77 -4.14 -1.14
C TYR A 53 22.41 -3.10 -2.22
N SER A 54 21.19 -2.60 -2.19
CA SER A 54 20.76 -1.50 -3.03
C SER A 54 21.19 -0.16 -2.42
N ARG A 55 21.07 0.90 -3.22
CA ARG A 55 21.27 2.28 -2.75
C ARG A 55 19.96 2.94 -2.31
N PHE A 56 18.89 2.16 -2.11
CA PHE A 56 17.65 2.70 -1.55
C PHE A 56 17.77 2.77 -0.03
N GLU A 57 17.42 3.92 0.54
CA GLU A 57 17.14 4.02 1.96
C GLU A 57 15.67 3.61 2.19
N VAL A 58 15.42 2.72 3.16
CA VAL A 58 14.09 2.15 3.40
C VAL A 58 13.51 2.67 4.71
N TYR A 59 12.33 3.28 4.65
CA TYR A 59 11.58 3.67 5.85
C TYR A 59 10.74 2.50 6.38
N VAL A 60 10.95 2.13 7.64
CA VAL A 60 10.22 1.04 8.31
C VAL A 60 8.86 1.55 8.78
N THR A 61 7.78 0.85 8.38
CA THR A 61 6.39 1.20 8.76
C THR A 61 5.76 0.12 9.64
N GLN A 62 4.91 0.53 10.60
CA GLN A 62 4.42 -0.30 11.72
C GLN A 62 3.07 -1.02 11.49
N GLY A 63 2.64 -1.27 10.25
CA GLY A 63 1.36 -1.99 10.05
C GLY A 63 0.79 -2.06 8.64
N ILE A 64 1.48 -1.51 7.64
CA ILE A 64 1.08 -1.56 6.24
C ILE A 64 2.06 -2.41 5.43
N TYR A 65 1.57 -3.00 4.34
CA TYR A 65 2.38 -3.79 3.42
C TYR A 65 3.10 -2.94 2.36
N PHE A 66 2.88 -1.62 2.35
CA PHE A 66 3.66 -0.66 1.57
C PHE A 66 4.90 -0.21 2.34
N ARG A 67 5.95 0.13 1.59
CA ARG A 67 7.22 0.65 2.09
C ARG A 67 7.59 1.87 1.27
N VAL A 68 8.06 2.92 1.95
CA VAL A 68 8.56 4.12 1.29
C VAL A 68 10.07 3.95 1.12
N LEU A 69 10.55 4.20 -0.10
CA LEU A 69 11.94 4.09 -0.48
C LEU A 69 12.43 5.48 -0.87
N ASN A 70 13.47 5.95 -0.20
CA ASN A 70 14.21 7.12 -0.63
C ASN A 70 15.26 6.67 -1.66
N TYR A 71 15.27 7.34 -2.81
CA TYR A 71 16.13 7.04 -3.95
C TYR A 71 17.23 8.09 -4.16
N GLY A 72 17.44 9.03 -3.24
CA GLY A 72 18.42 10.10 -3.37
C GLY A 72 19.85 9.61 -3.64
N ASP A 73 20.26 8.48 -3.06
CA ASP A 73 21.56 7.84 -3.32
C ASP A 73 21.58 6.99 -4.61
N VAL A 74 20.43 6.80 -5.25
CA VAL A 74 20.27 6.13 -6.55
C VAL A 74 20.38 7.13 -7.70
N GLY A 75 19.82 8.33 -7.54
CA GLY A 75 19.88 9.42 -8.51
C GLY A 75 19.00 10.63 -8.12
N THR A 76 19.12 11.71 -8.89
CA THR A 76 18.47 13.01 -8.61
C THR A 76 17.38 13.38 -9.62
N ALA A 77 16.96 12.41 -10.45
CA ALA A 77 15.89 12.64 -11.42
C ALA A 77 14.56 12.82 -10.69
N PRO A 78 13.64 13.68 -11.17
CA PRO A 78 12.31 13.79 -10.60
C PRO A 78 11.61 12.42 -10.48
N GLU A 79 10.79 12.24 -9.46
CA GLU A 79 10.20 10.94 -9.10
C GLU A 79 9.48 10.25 -10.28
N ASN A 80 8.76 11.02 -11.10
CA ASN A 80 8.07 10.51 -12.29
C ASN A 80 9.02 9.93 -13.36
N GLU A 81 10.16 10.58 -13.59
CA GLU A 81 11.18 10.10 -14.52
C GLU A 81 11.91 8.88 -13.94
N PHE A 82 12.20 8.90 -12.64
CA PHE A 82 12.81 7.79 -11.93
C PHE A 82 11.95 6.52 -12.02
N VAL A 83 10.66 6.62 -11.68
CA VAL A 83 9.71 5.50 -11.78
C VAL A 83 9.56 5.02 -13.23
N ARG A 84 9.46 5.94 -14.20
CA ARG A 84 9.41 5.56 -15.62
C ARG A 84 10.65 4.76 -16.05
N LYS A 85 11.84 5.19 -15.62
CA LYS A 85 13.10 4.48 -15.90
C LYS A 85 13.13 3.10 -15.25
N LEU A 86 12.69 2.97 -13.99
CA LEU A 86 12.54 1.68 -13.30
C LEU A 86 11.63 0.73 -14.09
N VAL A 87 10.48 1.22 -14.58
CA VAL A 87 9.53 0.41 -15.35
C VAL A 87 10.14 -0.06 -16.66
N ILE A 88 10.77 0.84 -17.43
CA ILE A 88 11.31 0.51 -18.75
C ILE A 88 12.53 -0.41 -18.64
N THR A 89 13.49 -0.05 -17.77
CA THR A 89 14.80 -0.70 -17.69
C THR A 89 14.79 -1.93 -16.79
N HIS A 90 14.09 -1.89 -15.65
CA HIS A 90 14.14 -2.94 -14.63
C HIS A 90 12.84 -3.73 -14.51
N ARG A 91 11.77 -3.33 -15.23
CA ARG A 91 10.44 -3.96 -15.18
C ARG A 91 9.85 -3.97 -13.76
N VAL A 92 10.22 -2.98 -12.97
CA VAL A 92 9.69 -2.73 -11.61
C VAL A 92 8.94 -1.41 -11.64
N THR A 93 7.75 -1.38 -11.04
CA THR A 93 6.97 -0.15 -10.88
C THR A 93 6.90 0.26 -9.41
N MET A 94 6.70 1.55 -9.19
CA MET A 94 6.48 2.15 -7.88
C MET A 94 5.36 3.18 -7.99
N VAL A 95 4.73 3.49 -6.87
CA VAL A 95 3.74 4.54 -6.77
C VAL A 95 4.45 5.84 -6.42
N LEU A 96 4.14 6.93 -7.11
CA LEU A 96 4.73 8.24 -6.86
C LEU A 96 4.13 8.82 -5.58
N LEU A 97 4.98 9.19 -4.62
CA LEU A 97 4.57 9.84 -3.40
C LEU A 97 4.08 11.27 -3.66
N ALA A 98 4.64 11.96 -4.65
CA ALA A 98 4.22 13.31 -5.03
C ALA A 98 2.72 13.40 -5.39
N ALA A 99 2.12 12.30 -5.88
CA ALA A 99 0.69 12.23 -6.15
C ALA A 99 -0.20 12.35 -4.90
N PHE A 100 0.37 12.18 -3.71
CA PHE A 100 -0.32 12.31 -2.43
C PHE A 100 -0.05 13.66 -1.74
N TYR A 101 0.75 14.54 -2.34
CA TYR A 101 1.01 15.89 -1.86
C TYR A 101 0.26 16.92 -2.72
N HIS A 102 -0.49 17.82 -2.07
CA HIS A 102 -1.34 18.81 -2.75
C HIS A 102 -0.59 19.79 -3.66
N ASP A 103 0.70 20.03 -3.36
CA ASP A 103 1.62 20.92 -4.05
C ASP A 103 2.57 20.16 -5.00
N GLY A 104 2.40 18.84 -5.12
CA GLY A 104 3.23 17.99 -5.97
C GLY A 104 4.68 17.87 -5.47
N PHE A 105 4.92 18.04 -4.17
CA PHE A 105 6.24 17.84 -3.57
C PHE A 105 6.83 16.47 -3.96
N SER A 106 7.98 16.51 -4.65
CA SER A 106 8.79 15.33 -4.99
C SER A 106 9.95 15.22 -4.01
N GLN A 107 10.13 14.02 -3.45
CA GLN A 107 11.33 13.65 -2.68
C GLN A 107 12.59 13.67 -3.55
#